data_AF-A0A1B6EKQ0-F1
#
_entry.id   AF-A0A1B6EKQ0-F1
#
_cell.length_a   1.000
_cell.length_b   1.000
_cell.length_c   1.000
_cell.angle_alpha   90.00
_cell.angle_beta   90.00
_cell.angle_gamma   90.00
#
_symmetry.space_group_name_H-M   'P 1'
#
loop_
_entity.id
_entity.type
_entity.pdbx_description
1 polymer ?
#
loop_
_entity_poly.entity_id
_entity_poly.type
_entity_poly.pdbx_seq_one_letter_code
_entity_poly.pdbx_strand_id
1 'polypeptide(L)'
;PVDPAIALGGFLKPGESLSKDAPYERATAVILTFIVNNYHNKTKLQPALKWEKRFISFMKNWTETEKPPFMDVAFTAERSIEDELDKESRSDVITIFGSYVLMFAYIALALGQIRQCSTLLMDSKITLGLAGVVVVLMSVGCSVGFFGYIGVPATLIIFEVIPFLVLAVGVDNIFIIVQRHQREPKLEGESTEQHIGRVLGLVGPSILLTSVSESCCFFL
;
A
#
# COMPACT_ATOMS: atom_id res chain seq x y z
N PRO A 1 23.33 -33.30 25.47
CA PRO A 1 22.47 -33.16 26.67
C PRO A 1 21.44 -32.07 26.39
N VAL A 2 20.18 -32.24 26.82
CA VAL A 2 19.15 -31.19 26.69
C VAL A 2 19.12 -30.40 27.99
N ASP A 3 19.29 -29.08 27.90
CA ASP A 3 19.18 -28.19 29.05
C ASP A 3 17.70 -28.06 29.45
N PRO A 4 17.32 -28.36 30.72
CA PRO A 4 15.94 -28.20 31.19
C PRO A 4 15.40 -26.77 30.98
N ALA A 5 16.25 -25.75 30.98
CA ALA A 5 15.85 -24.36 30.74
C ALA A 5 15.34 -24.10 29.31
N ILE A 6 15.61 -25.00 28.35
CA ILE A 6 15.15 -24.90 26.96
C ILE A 6 13.82 -25.65 26.76
N ALA A 7 13.53 -26.65 27.61
CA ALA A 7 12.35 -27.52 27.48
C ALA A 7 11.19 -27.11 28.40
N LEU A 8 11.47 -26.41 29.50
CA LEU A 8 10.49 -26.01 30.50
C LEU A 8 10.42 -24.49 30.61
N GLY A 9 9.26 -23.96 31.01
CA GLY A 9 9.02 -22.53 31.17
C GLY A 9 8.19 -22.20 32.41
N GLY A 10 8.24 -20.94 32.84
CA GLY A 10 7.40 -20.41 33.92
C GLY A 10 7.73 -20.97 35.32
N PHE A 11 8.97 -21.42 35.54
CA PHE A 11 9.48 -21.90 36.84
C PHE A 11 10.16 -20.82 37.69
N LEU A 12 10.42 -19.63 37.13
CA LEU A 12 11.01 -18.48 37.84
C LEU A 12 9.95 -17.46 38.24
N LYS A 13 10.12 -16.81 39.40
CA LYS A 13 9.27 -15.68 39.81
C LYS A 13 9.71 -14.38 39.13
N PRO A 14 8.83 -13.38 39.00
CA PRO A 14 9.21 -12.06 38.50
C PRO A 14 10.38 -11.47 39.31
N GLY A 15 11.50 -11.18 38.64
CA GLY A 15 12.71 -10.61 39.26
C GLY A 15 13.79 -11.61 39.68
N GLU A 16 13.57 -12.93 39.54
CA GLU A 16 14.61 -13.95 39.76
C GLU A 16 15.41 -14.22 38.48
N SER A 17 16.73 -14.43 38.63
CA SER A 17 17.64 -14.79 37.54
C SER A 17 17.87 -16.30 37.48
N LEU A 18 18.24 -16.80 36.30
CA LEU A 18 18.51 -18.22 36.08
C LEU A 18 19.74 -18.66 36.89
N SER A 19 19.54 -19.51 37.90
CA SER A 19 20.61 -20.13 38.70
C SER A 19 20.81 -21.60 38.30
N LYS A 20 21.93 -22.20 38.71
CA LYS A 20 22.22 -23.64 38.44
C LYS A 20 21.22 -24.59 39.10
N ASP A 21 20.63 -24.19 40.22
CA ASP A 21 19.66 -24.96 41.01
C ASP A 21 18.23 -24.41 40.83
N ALA A 22 17.85 -24.10 39.59
CA ALA A 22 16.51 -23.60 39.30
C ALA A 22 15.44 -24.69 39.61
N PRO A 23 14.28 -24.31 40.19
CA PRO A 23 13.24 -25.26 40.60
C PRO A 23 12.37 -25.69 39.41
N TYR A 24 12.94 -26.51 38.51
CA TYR A 24 12.27 -26.99 37.30
C TYR A 24 11.00 -27.80 37.57
N GLU A 25 10.84 -28.36 38.77
CA GLU A 25 9.64 -29.08 39.21
C GLU A 25 8.38 -28.19 39.30
N ARG A 26 8.57 -26.87 39.33
CA ARG A 26 7.48 -25.88 39.39
C ARG A 26 7.11 -25.30 38.03
N ALA A 27 7.64 -25.84 36.94
CA ALA A 27 7.37 -25.35 35.60
C ALA A 27 5.87 -25.41 35.27
N THR A 28 5.37 -24.35 34.65
CA THR A 28 3.95 -24.20 34.26
C THR A 28 3.75 -24.33 32.75
N ALA A 29 4.84 -24.32 31.97
CA ALA A 29 4.82 -24.46 30.52
C ALA A 29 5.86 -25.49 30.05
N VAL A 30 5.52 -26.19 28.98
CA VAL A 30 6.41 -27.09 28.25
C VAL A 30 6.68 -26.48 26.87
N ILE A 31 7.95 -26.46 26.47
CA ILE A 31 8.39 -25.87 25.21
C ILE A 31 8.89 -26.99 24.31
N LEU A 32 8.30 -27.10 23.12
CA LEU A 32 8.73 -28.04 22.09
C LEU A 32 9.30 -27.26 20.91
N THR A 33 10.60 -27.40 20.68
CA THR A 33 11.31 -26.69 19.61
C THR A 33 11.75 -27.67 18.52
N PHE A 34 11.20 -27.51 17.32
CA PHE A 34 11.59 -28.26 16.14
C PHE A 34 12.53 -27.40 15.29
N ILE A 35 13.78 -27.81 15.17
CA ILE A 35 14.78 -27.07 14.38
C ILE A 35 14.76 -27.61 12.95
N VAL A 36 14.53 -26.72 11.99
CA VAL A 36 14.53 -27.02 10.55
C VAL A 36 15.72 -26.32 9.89
N ASN A 37 16.35 -26.95 8.90
CA ASN A 37 17.45 -26.34 8.17
C ASN A 37 16.95 -25.20 7.27
N ASN A 38 17.51 -24.01 7.47
CA ASN A 38 17.25 -22.86 6.60
C ASN A 38 18.26 -22.83 5.43
N TYR A 39 17.79 -22.43 4.24
CA TYR A 39 18.61 -22.31 3.04
C TYR A 39 18.36 -20.95 2.39
N HIS A 40 19.44 -20.21 2.08
CA HIS A 40 19.32 -18.96 1.33
C HIS A 40 18.77 -19.16 -0.10
N ASN A 41 18.99 -20.35 -0.67
CA ASN A 41 18.43 -20.70 -1.98
C ASN A 41 16.93 -21.07 -1.86
N LYS A 42 16.06 -20.21 -2.42
CA LYS A 42 14.60 -20.36 -2.39
C LYS A 42 14.10 -21.72 -2.89
N THR A 43 14.80 -22.37 -3.83
CA THR A 43 14.41 -23.70 -4.33
C THR A 43 14.57 -24.80 -3.28
N LYS A 44 15.61 -24.73 -2.45
CA LYS A 44 15.88 -25.69 -1.37
C LYS A 44 15.04 -25.41 -0.12
N LEU A 45 14.49 -24.20 0.01
CA LEU A 45 13.62 -23.80 1.11
C LEU A 45 12.18 -24.33 0.97
N GLN A 46 11.72 -24.62 -0.25
CA GLN A 46 10.34 -25.05 -0.53
C GLN A 46 9.83 -26.25 0.31
N PRO A 47 10.62 -27.32 0.52
CA PRO A 47 10.18 -28.44 1.37
C PRO A 47 9.94 -28.02 2.82
N ALA A 48 10.80 -27.17 3.38
CA ALA A 48 10.67 -26.64 4.74
C ALA A 48 9.38 -25.81 4.87
N LEU A 49 9.15 -24.88 3.94
CA LEU A 49 7.92 -24.06 3.91
C LEU A 49 6.65 -24.92 3.82
N LYS A 50 6.65 -25.99 3.02
CA LYS A 50 5.51 -26.91 2.90
C LYS A 50 5.27 -27.71 4.18
N TRP A 51 6.33 -28.14 4.85
CA TRP A 51 6.25 -28.84 6.12
C TRP A 51 5.65 -27.92 7.19
N GLU A 52 6.19 -26.70 7.32
CA GLU A 52 5.68 -25.70 8.27
C GLU A 52 4.21 -25.35 8.00
N LYS A 53 3.78 -25.26 6.73
CA LYS A 53 2.38 -25.04 6.38
C LYS A 53 1.47 -26.13 6.93
N ARG A 54 1.89 -27.39 6.76
CA ARG A 54 1.15 -28.55 7.25
C ARG A 54 1.16 -28.60 8.77
N PHE A 55 2.28 -28.27 9.40
CA PHE A 55 2.38 -28.17 10.86
C PHE A 55 1.39 -27.15 11.41
N ILE A 56 1.36 -25.91 10.88
CA ILE A 56 0.40 -24.88 11.30
C ILE A 56 -1.04 -25.38 11.11
N SER A 57 -1.34 -25.96 9.94
CA SER A 57 -2.70 -26.43 9.61
C SER A 57 -3.14 -27.57 10.54
N PHE A 58 -2.22 -28.48 10.86
CA PHE A 58 -2.44 -29.57 11.80
C PHE A 58 -2.68 -29.03 13.21
N MET A 59 -1.83 -28.12 13.70
CA MET A 59 -1.97 -27.54 15.02
C MET A 59 -3.26 -26.74 15.18
N LYS A 60 -3.68 -25.96 14.17
CA LYS A 60 -4.98 -25.27 14.15
C LYS A 60 -6.13 -26.28 14.27
N ASN A 61 -6.16 -27.30 13.42
CA ASN A 61 -7.20 -28.33 13.44
C ASN A 61 -7.23 -29.11 14.78
N TRP A 62 -6.07 -29.54 15.28
CA TRP A 62 -5.96 -30.26 16.55
C TRP A 62 -6.41 -29.40 17.73
N THR A 63 -6.05 -28.10 17.73
CA THR A 63 -6.47 -27.13 18.76
C THR A 63 -8.00 -26.97 18.80
N GLU A 64 -8.66 -26.99 17.64
CA GLU A 64 -10.11 -26.86 17.53
C GLU A 64 -10.88 -28.15 17.83
N THR A 65 -10.31 -29.32 17.50
CA THR A 65 -11.05 -30.61 17.52
C THR A 65 -10.68 -31.54 18.67
N GLU A 66 -9.40 -31.59 19.06
CA GLU A 66 -8.85 -32.62 19.94
C GLU A 66 -8.22 -32.04 21.21
N LYS A 67 -8.10 -30.71 21.34
CA LYS A 67 -7.48 -30.04 22.49
C LYS A 67 -8.24 -30.34 23.79
N PRO A 68 -7.56 -30.87 24.81
CA PRO A 68 -8.17 -31.02 26.13
C PRO A 68 -8.46 -29.66 26.78
N PRO A 69 -9.53 -29.53 27.58
CA PRO A 69 -9.92 -28.27 28.19
C PRO A 69 -8.95 -27.77 29.29
N PHE A 70 -8.08 -28.64 29.81
CA PHE A 70 -7.12 -28.32 30.87
C PHE A 70 -5.76 -27.83 30.36
N MET A 71 -5.57 -27.74 29.04
CA MET A 71 -4.31 -27.34 28.42
C MET A 71 -4.56 -26.25 27.38
N ASP A 72 -3.72 -25.22 27.43
CA ASP A 72 -3.63 -24.21 26.38
C ASP A 72 -2.33 -24.38 25.61
N VAL A 73 -2.42 -24.20 24.29
CA VAL A 73 -1.32 -24.44 23.36
C VAL A 73 -1.13 -23.21 22.50
N ALA A 74 0.09 -22.70 22.51
CA ALA A 74 0.55 -21.67 21.59
C ALA A 74 1.63 -22.29 20.68
N PHE A 75 1.56 -22.01 19.38
CA PHE A 75 2.52 -22.49 18.41
C PHE A 75 2.88 -21.38 17.43
N THR A 76 4.11 -21.42 16.92
CA THR A 76 4.63 -20.48 15.94
C THR A 76 5.55 -21.21 14.97
N ALA A 77 5.67 -20.72 13.75
CA ALA A 77 6.63 -21.20 12.75
C ALA A 77 7.24 -20.00 12.02
N GLU A 78 8.41 -20.14 11.41
CA GLU A 78 9.10 -19.01 10.76
C GLU A 78 8.20 -18.34 9.70
N ARG A 79 7.53 -19.15 8.86
CA ARG A 79 6.54 -18.65 7.88
C ARG A 79 5.25 -18.09 8.47
N SER A 80 4.91 -18.33 9.74
CA SER A 80 3.57 -17.97 10.25
C SER A 80 3.38 -16.46 10.33
N ILE A 81 4.48 -15.72 10.50
CA ILE A 81 4.48 -14.25 10.47
C ILE A 81 4.14 -13.75 9.06
N GLU A 82 4.79 -14.30 8.04
CA GLU A 82 4.54 -13.96 6.63
C GLU A 82 3.11 -14.32 6.21
N ASP A 83 2.64 -15.52 6.57
CA ASP A 83 1.28 -15.98 6.26
C ASP A 83 0.19 -15.12 6.92
N GLU A 84 0.34 -14.77 8.21
CA GLU A 84 -0.65 -13.91 8.89
C GLU A 84 -0.55 -12.46 8.39
N LEU A 85 0.64 -11.95 8.05
CA LEU A 85 0.80 -10.64 7.43
C LEU A 85 0.11 -10.56 6.06
N ASP A 86 0.30 -11.56 5.20
CA ASP A 86 -0.35 -11.62 3.88
C ASP A 86 -1.88 -11.70 3.99
N LYS A 87 -2.38 -12.41 5.02
CA LYS A 87 -3.80 -12.55 5.29
C LYS A 87 -4.43 -11.24 5.79
N GLU A 88 -3.80 -10.57 6.75
CA GLU A 88 -4.27 -9.26 7.25
C GLU A 88 -4.16 -8.19 6.15
N SER A 89 -3.04 -8.17 5.43
CA SER A 89 -2.79 -7.21 4.35
C SER A 89 -3.84 -7.25 3.25
N ARG A 90 -4.38 -8.43 2.89
CA ARG A 90 -5.39 -8.52 1.81
C ARG A 90 -6.68 -7.75 2.13
N SER A 91 -7.15 -7.78 3.38
CA SER A 91 -8.37 -7.07 3.79
C SER A 91 -8.13 -5.57 3.87
N ASP A 92 -6.95 -5.19 4.35
CA ASP A 92 -6.56 -3.79 4.48
C ASP A 92 -6.36 -3.13 3.12
N VAL A 93 -5.71 -3.80 2.16
CA VAL A 93 -5.44 -3.26 0.82
C VAL A 93 -6.73 -2.86 0.08
N ILE A 94 -7.78 -3.67 0.15
CA ILE A 94 -9.06 -3.37 -0.53
C ILE A 94 -9.73 -2.14 0.13
N THR A 95 -9.69 -2.07 1.45
CA THR A 95 -10.28 -0.97 2.22
C THR A 95 -9.53 0.34 1.95
N ILE A 96 -8.20 0.28 1.93
CA ILE A 96 -7.32 1.40 1.58
C ILE A 96 -7.57 1.85 0.13
N PHE A 97 -7.65 0.91 -0.81
CA PHE A 97 -7.96 1.24 -2.20
C PHE A 97 -9.32 1.96 -2.33
N GLY A 98 -10.34 1.47 -1.62
CA GLY A 98 -11.66 2.09 -1.59
C GLY A 98 -11.66 3.52 -1.02
N SER A 99 -10.90 3.77 0.06
CA SER A 99 -10.79 5.10 0.65
C SER A 99 -10.09 6.09 -0.30
N TYR A 100 -9.08 5.64 -1.04
CA TYR A 100 -8.44 6.46 -2.09
C TYR A 100 -9.41 6.82 -3.21
N VAL A 101 -10.16 5.85 -3.75
CA VAL A 101 -11.15 6.13 -4.80
C VAL A 101 -12.17 7.16 -4.32
N LEU A 102 -12.65 7.04 -3.08
CA LEU A 102 -13.60 7.99 -2.50
C LEU A 102 -13.01 9.38 -2.31
N MET A 103 -11.78 9.46 -1.85
CA MET A 103 -11.06 10.72 -1.68
C MET A 103 -10.81 11.43 -3.02
N PHE A 104 -10.38 10.69 -4.05
CA PHE A 104 -10.21 11.21 -5.39
C PHE A 104 -11.55 11.67 -6.00
N ALA A 105 -12.62 10.90 -5.79
CA ALA A 105 -13.97 11.32 -6.19
C ALA A 105 -14.39 12.61 -5.47
N TYR A 106 -14.15 12.71 -4.15
CA TYR A 106 -14.43 13.92 -3.39
C TYR A 106 -13.68 15.14 -3.94
N ILE A 107 -12.38 15.02 -4.20
CA ILE A 107 -11.58 16.13 -4.75
C ILE A 107 -12.04 16.50 -6.16
N ALA A 108 -12.37 15.52 -7.00
CA ALA A 108 -12.94 15.76 -8.33
C ALA A 108 -14.25 16.57 -8.26
N LEU A 109 -15.13 16.21 -7.32
CA LEU A 109 -16.41 16.89 -7.08
C LEU A 109 -16.21 18.29 -6.48
N ALA A 110 -15.25 18.45 -5.56
CA ALA A 110 -14.96 19.73 -4.92
C ALA A 110 -14.35 20.76 -5.91
N LEU A 111 -13.47 20.31 -6.80
CA LEU A 111 -12.87 21.14 -7.84
C LEU A 111 -13.86 21.44 -8.98
N GLY A 112 -14.69 20.47 -9.34
CA GLY A 112 -15.72 20.61 -10.37
C GLY A 112 -16.94 21.35 -9.84
N GLN A 113 -16.86 22.66 -9.58
CA GLN A 113 -17.94 23.55 -9.09
C GLN A 113 -19.38 23.06 -9.39
N ILE A 114 -19.93 22.22 -8.49
CA ILE A 114 -21.24 21.60 -8.68
C ILE A 114 -22.31 22.60 -8.25
N ARG A 115 -23.05 23.15 -9.21
CA ARG A 115 -24.27 23.91 -8.91
C ARG A 115 -25.53 23.03 -8.87
N GLN A 116 -25.56 21.89 -9.58
CA GLN A 116 -26.74 21.02 -9.61
C GLN A 116 -26.39 19.56 -9.95
N CYS A 117 -27.00 18.60 -9.23
CA CYS A 117 -26.72 17.16 -9.37
C CYS A 117 -27.28 16.54 -10.67
N SER A 118 -28.26 17.19 -11.33
CA SER A 118 -28.87 16.67 -12.57
C SER A 118 -28.13 17.05 -13.86
N THR A 119 -27.21 18.01 -13.82
CA THR A 119 -26.37 18.42 -14.96
C THR A 119 -24.93 17.91 -14.85
N LEU A 120 -24.65 17.01 -13.91
CA LEU A 120 -23.31 16.46 -13.60
C LEU A 120 -22.51 15.99 -14.83
N LEU A 121 -23.17 15.42 -15.84
CA LEU A 121 -22.53 14.92 -17.06
C LEU A 121 -22.55 15.90 -18.24
N MET A 122 -23.26 17.02 -18.13
CA MET A 122 -23.52 17.94 -19.25
C MET A 122 -22.80 19.27 -19.11
N ASP A 123 -22.33 19.64 -17.91
CA ASP A 123 -21.46 20.79 -17.69
C ASP A 123 -19.98 20.41 -17.93
N SER A 124 -19.38 20.94 -19.00
CA SER A 124 -17.97 20.68 -19.40
C SER A 124 -16.92 20.89 -18.30
N LYS A 125 -17.26 21.59 -17.21
CA LYS A 125 -16.37 21.82 -16.07
C LYS A 125 -16.15 20.59 -15.20
N ILE A 126 -17.16 19.73 -15.06
CA ILE A 126 -17.10 18.53 -14.21
C ILE A 126 -16.34 17.41 -14.93
N THR A 127 -16.62 17.22 -16.22
CA THR A 127 -15.89 16.28 -17.07
C THR A 127 -14.39 16.59 -17.09
N LEU A 128 -14.01 17.86 -17.03
CA LEU A 128 -12.61 18.27 -16.98
C LEU A 128 -11.92 17.97 -15.64
N GLY A 129 -12.60 18.22 -14.52
CA GLY A 129 -12.09 17.87 -13.18
C GLY A 129 -11.92 16.36 -13.01
N LEU A 130 -12.92 15.59 -13.45
CA LEU A 130 -12.86 14.13 -13.44
C LEU A 130 -11.77 13.59 -14.37
N ALA A 131 -11.65 14.15 -15.59
CA ALA A 131 -10.58 13.77 -16.53
C ALA A 131 -9.19 14.07 -15.96
N GLY A 132 -9.00 15.21 -15.28
CA GLY A 132 -7.73 15.54 -14.64
C GLY A 132 -7.33 14.54 -13.56
N VAL A 133 -8.29 14.14 -12.72
CA VAL A 133 -8.05 13.12 -11.69
C VAL A 133 -7.71 11.75 -12.31
N VAL A 134 -8.41 11.33 -13.35
CA VAL A 134 -8.13 10.07 -14.06
C VAL A 134 -6.73 10.09 -14.68
N VAL A 135 -6.31 11.20 -15.29
CA VAL A 135 -4.96 11.36 -15.86
C VAL A 135 -3.88 11.26 -14.77
N VAL A 136 -4.09 11.90 -13.62
CA VAL A 136 -3.16 11.83 -12.47
C VAL A 136 -3.04 10.39 -11.95
N LEU A 137 -4.17 9.70 -11.76
CA LEU A 137 -4.18 8.30 -11.30
C LEU A 137 -3.45 7.37 -12.27
N MET A 138 -3.70 7.53 -13.58
CA MET A 138 -3.03 6.75 -14.61
C MET A 138 -1.53 7.04 -14.65
N SER A 139 -1.11 8.29 -14.47
CA SER A 139 0.30 8.69 -14.40
C SER A 139 1.03 8.04 -13.21
N VAL A 140 0.44 8.09 -12.00
CA VAL A 140 0.99 7.43 -10.81
C VAL A 140 1.08 5.92 -11.02
N GLY A 141 0.01 5.30 -11.54
CA GLY A 141 -0.01 3.87 -11.85
C GLY A 141 1.07 3.45 -12.87
N CYS A 142 1.25 4.23 -13.93
CA CYS A 142 2.30 4.01 -14.94
C CYS A 142 3.71 4.14 -14.32
N SER A 143 3.93 5.14 -13.47
CA SER A 143 5.23 5.34 -12.79
C SER A 143 5.57 4.16 -11.88
N VAL A 144 4.65 3.77 -10.99
CA VAL A 144 4.83 2.62 -10.09
C VAL A 144 5.02 1.32 -10.89
N GLY A 145 4.25 1.12 -11.96
CA GLY A 145 4.39 -0.04 -12.85
C GLY A 145 5.75 -0.10 -13.55
N PHE A 146 6.24 1.04 -14.04
CA PHE A 146 7.54 1.13 -14.70
C PHE A 146 8.71 0.86 -13.73
N PHE A 147 8.70 1.48 -12.55
CA PHE A 147 9.72 1.21 -11.53
C PHE A 147 9.64 -0.21 -10.97
N GLY A 148 8.43 -0.77 -10.86
CA GLY A 148 8.22 -2.17 -10.52
C GLY A 148 8.80 -3.13 -11.57
N TYR A 149 8.70 -2.80 -12.86
CA TYR A 149 9.32 -3.58 -13.94
C TYR A 149 10.86 -3.57 -13.87
N ILE A 150 11.46 -2.45 -13.43
CA ILE A 150 12.91 -2.32 -13.22
C ILE A 150 13.37 -3.02 -11.93
N GLY A 151 12.44 -3.51 -11.11
CA GLY A 151 12.74 -4.22 -9.86
C GLY A 151 12.98 -3.31 -8.67
N VAL A 152 12.56 -2.05 -8.74
CA VAL A 152 12.60 -1.14 -7.59
C VAL A 152 11.42 -1.47 -6.67
N PRO A 153 11.67 -1.81 -5.39
CA PRO A 153 10.60 -2.16 -4.47
C PRO A 153 9.74 -0.93 -4.17
N ALA A 154 8.42 -1.05 -4.39
CA ALA A 154 7.47 -0.02 -4.00
C ALA A 154 7.25 -0.06 -2.47
N THR A 155 7.51 1.04 -1.79
CA THR A 155 7.28 1.19 -0.35
C THR A 155 5.87 1.71 -0.06
N LEU A 156 5.35 1.45 1.13
CA LEU A 156 4.05 1.97 1.59
C LEU A 156 3.96 3.50 1.51
N ILE A 157 5.07 4.22 1.72
CA ILE A 157 5.15 5.68 1.66
C ILE A 157 4.74 6.23 0.27
N ILE A 158 5.08 5.50 -0.81
CA ILE A 158 4.73 5.86 -2.19
C ILE A 158 3.22 5.92 -2.35
N PHE A 159 2.49 4.95 -1.80
CA PHE A 159 1.04 4.90 -1.90
C PHE A 159 0.35 5.95 -1.03
N GLU A 160 1.01 6.40 0.05
CA GLU A 160 0.44 7.36 0.98
C GLU A 160 0.57 8.82 0.51
N VAL A 161 1.77 9.23 0.09
CA VAL A 161 2.10 10.66 -0.09
C VAL A 161 2.07 11.11 -1.55
N ILE A 162 2.57 10.27 -2.47
CA ILE A 162 2.72 10.64 -3.89
C ILE A 162 1.40 10.99 -4.57
N PRO A 163 0.26 10.29 -4.31
CA PRO A 163 -0.99 10.61 -4.98
C PRO A 163 -1.47 12.04 -4.68
N PHE A 164 -1.28 12.53 -3.45
CA PHE A 164 -1.63 13.91 -3.09
C PHE A 164 -0.70 14.93 -3.74
N LEU A 165 0.60 14.64 -3.74
CA LEU A 165 1.60 15.53 -4.31
C LEU A 165 1.37 15.70 -5.81
N VAL A 166 1.24 14.59 -6.54
CA VAL A 166 1.04 14.61 -7.99
C VAL A 166 -0.32 15.21 -8.34
N LEU A 167 -1.35 15.01 -7.52
CA LEU A 167 -2.64 15.68 -7.72
C LEU A 167 -2.53 17.19 -7.55
N ALA A 168 -1.85 17.68 -6.52
CA ALA A 168 -1.68 19.11 -6.28
C ALA A 168 -0.97 19.81 -7.45
N VAL A 169 0.09 19.18 -7.97
CA VAL A 169 0.86 19.68 -9.12
C VAL A 169 0.07 19.53 -10.43
N GLY A 170 -0.50 18.35 -10.67
CA GLY A 170 -1.17 18.03 -11.94
C GLY A 170 -2.45 18.83 -12.16
N VAL A 171 -3.23 19.05 -11.09
CA VAL A 171 -4.47 19.84 -11.16
C VAL A 171 -4.17 21.31 -11.44
N ASP A 172 -3.10 21.88 -10.89
CA ASP A 172 -2.73 23.29 -11.11
C ASP A 172 -2.47 23.58 -12.60
N ASN A 173 -1.68 22.72 -13.25
CA ASN A 173 -1.40 22.83 -14.69
C ASN A 173 -2.67 22.74 -15.54
N ILE A 174 -3.58 21.81 -15.21
CA ILE A 174 -4.87 21.70 -15.91
C ILE A 174 -5.72 22.95 -15.67
N PHE A 175 -5.76 23.45 -14.44
CA PHE A 175 -6.55 24.62 -14.09
C PHE A 175 -6.07 25.88 -14.83
N ILE A 176 -4.75 26.07 -14.96
CA ILE A 176 -4.14 27.17 -15.73
C ILE A 176 -4.57 27.12 -17.20
N ILE A 177 -4.49 25.94 -17.85
CA ILE A 177 -4.90 25.78 -19.26
C ILE A 177 -6.36 26.18 -19.43
N VAL A 178 -7.22 25.70 -18.54
CA VAL A 178 -8.68 25.87 -18.63
C VAL A 178 -9.10 27.29 -18.35
N GLN A 179 -8.52 27.91 -17.32
CA GLN A 179 -8.81 29.29 -16.98
C GLN A 179 -8.38 30.24 -18.11
N ARG A 180 -7.25 29.93 -18.77
CA ARG A 180 -6.76 30.71 -19.92
C ARG A 180 -7.62 30.50 -21.16
N HIS A 181 -8.05 29.27 -21.43
CA HIS A 181 -9.01 28.97 -22.49
C HIS A 181 -10.36 29.67 -22.30
N GLN A 182 -10.85 29.78 -21.06
CA GLN A 182 -12.10 30.49 -20.76
C GLN A 182 -11.97 32.02 -20.81
N ARG A 183 -10.78 32.56 -20.58
CA ARG A 183 -10.52 34.02 -20.60
C ARG A 183 -10.22 34.56 -21.99
N GLU A 184 -9.68 33.73 -22.88
CA GLU A 184 -9.38 34.08 -24.26
C GLU A 184 -10.62 33.88 -25.14
N PRO A 185 -11.21 34.94 -25.72
CA PRO A 185 -12.29 34.78 -26.68
C PRO A 185 -11.77 34.15 -27.98
N LYS A 186 -12.66 33.42 -28.67
CA LYS A 186 -12.41 32.99 -30.05
C LYS A 186 -12.32 34.21 -30.97
N LEU A 187 -11.32 34.21 -31.85
CA LEU A 187 -11.19 35.21 -32.90
C LEU A 187 -12.21 34.94 -34.03
N GLU A 188 -12.61 35.98 -34.77
CA GLU A 188 -13.53 35.84 -35.89
C GLU A 188 -12.91 34.97 -37.00
N GLY A 189 -13.61 33.88 -37.37
CA GLY A 189 -13.13 32.90 -38.35
C GLY A 189 -12.19 31.82 -37.79
N GLU A 190 -11.90 31.82 -36.50
CA GLU A 190 -11.03 30.83 -35.84
C GLU A 190 -11.78 29.50 -35.59
N SER A 191 -11.22 28.39 -36.09
CA SER A 191 -11.71 27.05 -35.76
C SER A 191 -11.41 26.69 -34.29
N THR A 192 -12.16 25.74 -33.71
CA THR A 192 -11.93 25.30 -32.32
C THR A 192 -10.51 24.76 -32.10
N GLU A 193 -9.96 24.07 -33.10
CA GLU A 193 -8.61 23.50 -33.06
C GLU A 193 -7.54 24.61 -33.02
N GLN A 194 -7.68 25.64 -33.86
CA GLN A 194 -6.78 26.79 -33.87
C GLN A 194 -6.83 27.57 -32.56
N HIS A 195 -8.03 27.73 -31.99
CA HIS A 195 -8.20 28.39 -30.70
C HIS A 195 -7.50 27.64 -29.56
N ILE A 196 -7.69 26.31 -29.47
CA ILE A 196 -6.99 25.48 -28.48
C ILE A 196 -5.48 25.53 -28.69
N GLY A 197 -5.01 25.43 -29.94
CA GLY A 197 -3.59 25.50 -30.28
C GLY A 197 -2.95 26.84 -29.89
N ARG A 198 -3.64 27.95 -30.13
CA ARG A 198 -3.19 29.29 -29.73
C ARG A 198 -3.11 29.45 -28.22
N VAL A 199 -4.15 29.04 -27.50
CA VAL A 199 -4.16 29.09 -26.02
C VAL A 199 -3.05 28.21 -25.46
N LEU A 200 -2.89 26.99 -25.97
CA LEU A 200 -1.83 26.07 -25.55
C LEU A 200 -0.43 26.62 -25.85
N GLY A 201 -0.24 27.32 -26.98
CA GLY A 201 1.01 28.00 -27.31
C GLY A 201 1.37 29.13 -26.35
N LEU A 202 0.38 29.80 -25.76
CA LEU A 202 0.59 30.87 -24.78
C LEU A 202 0.95 30.35 -23.38
N VAL A 203 0.34 29.24 -22.94
CA VAL A 203 0.54 28.69 -21.58
C VAL A 203 1.57 27.55 -21.53
N GLY A 204 1.78 26.86 -22.65
CA GLY A 204 2.61 25.67 -22.77
C GLY A 204 4.05 25.86 -22.28
N PRO A 205 4.76 26.94 -22.66
CA PRO A 205 6.13 27.19 -22.17
C PRO A 205 6.20 27.31 -20.64
N SER A 206 5.20 27.94 -20.01
CA SER A 206 5.15 28.07 -18.55
C SER A 206 4.94 26.72 -17.87
N ILE A 207 4.02 25.91 -18.40
CA ILE A 207 3.71 24.57 -17.85
C ILE A 207 4.92 23.63 -18.00
N LEU A 208 5.59 23.69 -19.15
CA LEU A 208 6.82 22.91 -19.39
C LEU A 208 7.91 23.31 -18.40
N LEU A 209 8.12 24.63 -18.20
CA LEU A 209 9.11 25.13 -17.24
C LEU A 209 8.81 24.65 -15.81
N THR A 210 7.57 24.78 -15.35
CA THR A 210 7.15 24.31 -14.02
C THR A 210 7.36 22.80 -13.88
N SER A 211 6.89 22.01 -14.85
CA SER A 211 6.99 20.54 -14.81
C SER A 211 8.43 20.05 -14.80
N VAL A 212 9.32 20.67 -15.60
CA VAL A 212 10.75 20.33 -15.62
C VAL A 212 11.43 20.74 -14.30
N SER A 213 11.09 21.92 -13.76
CA SER A 213 11.62 22.39 -12.49
C SER A 213 11.24 21.46 -11.33
N GLU A 214 9.97 21.07 -11.23
CA GLU A 214 9.47 20.12 -10.23
C GLU A 214 10.12 18.75 -10.40
N SER A 215 10.20 18.23 -11.62
CA SER A 215 10.86 16.96 -11.91
C SER A 215 12.32 16.99 -11.45
N CYS A 216 13.09 18.02 -11.83
CA CYS A 216 14.47 18.19 -11.39
C CYS A 216 14.58 18.28 -9.85
N CYS A 217 13.65 18.97 -9.19
CA CYS A 217 13.63 19.08 -7.72
C CYS A 217 13.32 17.75 -7.02
N PHE A 218 12.52 16.87 -7.64
CA PHE A 218 12.27 15.52 -7.10
C PHE A 218 13.39 14.52 -7.40
N PHE A 219 14.16 14.75 -8.47
CA PHE A 219 15.31 13.91 -8.84
C PHE A 219 16.61 14.26 -8.09
N LEU A 220 16.78 15.52 -7.68
CA LEU A 220 17.93 16.01 -6.91
C LEU A 220 17.77 15.76 -5.41
#